data_AF-W7C3Y3-F1
#
_entry.id   AF-W7C3Y3-F1
#
_cell.length_a   1.000
_cell.length_b   1.000
_cell.length_c   1.000
_cell.angle_alpha   90.00
_cell.angle_beta   90.00
_cell.angle_gamma   90.00
#
_symmetry.space_group_name_H-M   'P 1'
#
loop_
_entity.id
_entity.type
_entity.pdbx_description
1 polymer ?
#
loop_
_entity_poly.entity_id
_entity_poly.type
_entity_poly.pdbx_seq_one_letter_code
_entity_poly.pdbx_strand_id
1 'polypeptide(L)' 'MKISYDYSEFLQELKEELQIGTLDLSSDILIVRSDQALIGNYQPIIDWYYSDDEPEEPTVSARVTDVYDEMEEMNTII' A
#
# COMPACT_ATOMS: atom_id res chain seq x y z
N MET A 1 6.44 -21.39 6.31
CA MET A 1 6.81 -20.02 6.73
C MET A 1 5.54 -19.22 6.71
N LYS A 2 5.18 -18.62 7.83
CA LYS A 2 4.04 -17.72 7.95
C LYS A 2 4.68 -16.33 8.00
N ILE A 3 4.55 -15.59 6.90
CA ILE A 3 5.29 -14.35 6.70
C ILE A 3 4.24 -13.28 6.48
N SER A 4 4.00 -12.50 7.53
CA SER A 4 3.26 -11.27 7.46
C SER A 4 4.23 -10.11 7.33
N TYR A 5 3.85 -9.11 6.54
CA TYR A 5 4.45 -7.78 6.62
C TYR A 5 3.45 -6.92 7.40
N ASP A 6 3.93 -6.21 8.42
CA ASP A 6 3.05 -5.41 9.27
C ASP A 6 2.65 -4.15 8.52
N TYR A 7 1.47 -4.21 7.90
CA TYR A 7 0.84 -3.06 7.24
C TYR A 7 -0.13 -2.34 8.18
N SER A 8 -0.10 -2.62 9.49
CA SER A 8 -1.14 -2.13 10.41
C SER A 8 -1.21 -0.60 10.43
N GLU A 9 -0.06 0.07 10.38
CA GLU A 9 0.01 1.53 10.30
C GLU A 9 -0.54 2.05 8.97
N PHE A 10 -0.04 1.54 7.84
CA PHE A 10 -0.51 1.96 6.50
C PHE A 10 -2.00 1.70 6.27
N LEU A 11 -2.51 0.54 6.68
CA LEU A 11 -3.93 0.19 6.61
C LEU A 11 -4.78 1.13 7.46
N GLN A 12 -4.27 1.55 8.63
CA GLN A 12 -4.97 2.50 9.46
C GLN A 12 -5.04 3.88 8.79
N GLU A 13 -3.92 4.39 8.28
CA GLU A 13 -3.88 5.69 7.58
C GLU A 13 -4.82 5.71 6.38
N LEU A 14 -4.75 4.70 5.51
CA LEU A 14 -5.63 4.57 4.34
C LEU A 14 -7.11 4.52 4.74
N LYS A 15 -7.43 3.83 5.84
CA LYS A 15 -8.79 3.74 6.35
C LYS A 15 -9.28 5.07 6.90
N GLU A 16 -8.43 5.85 7.57
CA GLU A 16 -8.76 7.20 8.03
C GLU A 16 -9.07 8.12 6.84
N GLU A 17 -8.25 8.08 5.78
CA GLU A 17 -8.48 8.85 4.54
C GLU A 17 -9.77 8.46 3.80
N LEU A 18 -10.09 7.16 3.75
CA LEU A 18 -11.36 6.65 3.21
C LEU A 18 -12.56 7.10 4.07
N GLN A 19 -12.40 7.19 5.39
CA GLN A 19 -13.47 7.60 6.29
C GLN A 19 -13.77 9.10 6.21
N ILE A 20 -12.75 9.94 6.04
CA ILE A 20 -12.93 11.39 5.87
C ILE A 20 -13.33 11.77 4.44
N GLY A 21 -13.21 10.84 3.49
CA GLY A 21 -13.61 11.00 2.10
C GLY A 21 -12.61 11.75 1.23
N THR A 22 -11.34 11.85 1.67
CA THR A 22 -10.24 12.36 0.83
C THR A 22 -9.90 11.36 -0.27
N LEU A 23 -9.90 10.07 0.08
CA LEU A 23 -9.72 8.96 -0.85
C LEU A 23 -11.04 8.20 -1.02
N ASP A 24 -11.21 7.61 -2.20
CA ASP A 24 -12.22 6.61 -2.48
C ASP A 24 -11.55 5.30 -2.90
N LEU A 25 -12.22 4.17 -2.71
CA LEU A 25 -11.71 2.86 -3.12
C LEU A 25 -11.40 2.79 -4.62
N SER A 26 -12.09 3.59 -5.44
CA SER A 26 -11.86 3.71 -6.88
C SER A 26 -10.78 4.73 -7.27
N SER A 27 -10.24 5.50 -6.32
CA SER A 27 -9.15 6.44 -6.56
C SER A 27 -7.85 5.71 -6.87
N ASP A 28 -6.99 6.37 -7.63
CA ASP A 28 -5.61 5.95 -7.85
C ASP A 28 -4.68 6.69 -6.87
N ILE A 29 -3.72 5.96 -6.31
CA ILE A 29 -2.63 6.44 -5.47
C ILE A 29 -1.29 6.01 -6.05
N LEU A 30 -0.21 6.63 -5.58
CA LEU A 30 1.15 6.24 -5.92
C LEU A 30 1.69 5.37 -4.77
N ILE A 31 2.29 4.23 -5.09
CA ILE A 31 2.94 3.36 -4.10
C ILE A 31 4.43 3.25 -4.36
N VAL A 32 5.22 3.27 -3.29
CA VAL A 32 6.64 2.92 -3.30
C VAL A 32 6.78 1.46 -2.91
N ARG A 33 7.53 0.70 -3.70
CA ARG A 33 7.85 -0.70 -3.40
C ARG A 33 9.31 -0.83 -3.00
N SER A 34 9.59 -1.75 -2.07
CA SER A 34 10.97 -2.02 -1.67
C SER A 34 11.80 -2.54 -2.84
N ASP A 35 13.02 -2.01 -3.00
CA ASP A 35 14.02 -2.58 -3.92
C ASP A 35 14.40 -4.04 -3.58
N GLN A 36 14.12 -4.47 -2.35
CA GLN A 36 14.38 -5.83 -1.91
C GLN A 36 13.09 -6.65 -1.95
N ALA A 37 13.12 -7.73 -2.74
CA ALA A 37 12.07 -8.72 -2.69
C ALA A 37 12.12 -9.44 -1.33
N LEU A 38 10.99 -9.45 -0.62
CA LEU A 38 10.87 -10.13 0.67
C LEU A 38 10.67 -11.64 0.48
N ILE A 39 9.83 -12.03 -0.49
CA ILE A 39 9.46 -13.43 -0.75
C ILE A 39 9.35 -13.67 -2.25
N GLY A 40 10.18 -14.56 -2.80
CA GLY A 40 10.19 -14.82 -4.24
C GLY A 40 10.47 -13.53 -5.01
N ASN A 41 9.46 -13.04 -5.75
CA ASN A 41 9.52 -11.76 -6.48
C ASN A 41 8.60 -10.69 -5.86
N TYR A 42 8.02 -10.93 -4.68
CA TYR A 42 7.16 -9.96 -4.01
C TYR A 42 7.99 -8.85 -3.39
N GLN A 43 7.72 -7.62 -3.83
CA GLN A 43 8.31 -6.39 -3.30
C GLN A 43 7.24 -5.66 -2.48
N PRO A 44 7.38 -5.62 -1.14
CA PRO A 44 6.38 -5.02 -0.26
C PRO A 44 6.21 -3.53 -0.54
N ILE A 45 5.00 -3.04 -0.32
CA ILE A 45 4.72 -1.60 -0.30
C ILE A 45 5.40 -1.04 0.95
N ILE A 46 6.17 0.02 0.79
CA ILE A 46 6.90 0.66 1.88
C ILE A 46 6.45 2.09 2.14
N ASP A 47 5.78 2.70 1.18
CA ASP A 47 5.22 4.05 1.30
C ASP A 47 4.10 4.24 0.25
N TRP A 48 3.27 5.27 0.42
CA TRP A 48 2.25 5.66 -0.53
C TRP A 48 2.01 7.18 -0.51
N TYR A 49 1.63 7.73 -1.66
CA TYR A 49 1.36 9.16 -1.84
C TYR A 49 0.04 9.36 -2.59
N TYR A 50 -0.51 10.57 -2.50
CA TYR A 50 -1.64 10.94 -3.34
C TYR A 50 -1.21 10.97 -4.82
N SER A 51 -2.17 10.80 -5.73
CA SER A 51 -1.90 10.84 -7.16
C SER A 51 -1.42 12.20 -7.68
N ASP A 52 -1.56 13.27 -6.90
CA ASP A 52 -1.10 14.63 -7.23
C ASP A 52 0.26 14.97 -6.58
N ASP A 53 0.83 14.07 -5.77
CA ASP A 53 2.17 14.26 -5.19
C ASP A 53 3.29 14.00 -6.21
N GLU A 54 4.44 14.62 -5.98
CA GLU A 54 5.67 14.44 -6.75
C GLU A 54 6.78 13.79 -5.88
N PRO A 55 6.71 12.48 -5.63
CA PRO A 55 7.71 11.79 -4.82
C PRO A 55 9.08 11.74 -5.54
N GLU A 56 10.16 11.89 -4.76
CA GLU A 56 11.52 11.74 -5.28
C GLU A 56 11.89 10.26 -5.56
N GLU A 57 11.09 9.33 -5.05
CA GLU A 57 11.27 7.88 -5.15
C GLU A 57 10.48 7.27 -6.32
N PRO A 58 10.96 6.13 -6.88
CA PRO A 58 10.24 5.44 -7.94
C PRO A 58 8.91 4.91 -7.42
N THR A 59 7.81 5.43 -7.97
CA THR A 59 6.45 5.02 -7.62
C THR A 59 5.74 4.31 -8.76
N VAL A 60 4.73 3.53 -8.39
CA VAL A 60 3.80 2.89 -9.32
C VAL A 60 2.39 3.34 -8.97
N SER A 61 1.61 3.74 -9.98
CA SER A 61 0.19 4.04 -9.78
C SER A 61 -0.61 2.75 -9.60
N ALA A 62 -1.44 2.71 -8.56
CA ALA A 62 -2.33 1.59 -8.26
C ALA A 62 -3.65 2.10 -7.66
N ARG A 63 -4.72 1.33 -7.79
CA ARG A 63 -5.99 1.69 -7.16
C ARG A 63 -5.93 1.46 -5.67
N VAL A 64 -6.60 2.33 -4.92
CA VAL A 64 -6.75 2.20 -3.47
C VAL A 64 -7.31 0.82 -3.09
N THR A 65 -8.31 0.29 -3.81
CA THR A 65 -8.84 -1.06 -3.57
C THR A 65 -7.75 -2.13 -3.69
N ASP A 66 -6.97 -2.10 -4.78
CA ASP A 66 -5.94 -3.12 -5.03
C ASP A 66 -4.82 -3.07 -3.97
N VAL A 67 -4.44 -1.86 -3.55
CA VAL A 67 -3.44 -1.64 -2.51
C VAL A 67 -3.94 -2.10 -1.15
N TYR A 68 -5.18 -1.76 -0.80
CA TYR A 68 -5.80 -2.15 0.47
C TYR A 68 -5.94 -3.68 0.58
N ASP A 69 -6.43 -4.33 -0.49
CA ASP A 69 -6.54 -5.79 -0.55
C ASP A 69 -5.16 -6.48 -0.43
N GLU A 70 -4.14 -5.99 -1.15
CA GLU A 70 -2.76 -6.51 -1.05
C GLU A 70 -2.23 -6.42 0.40
N MET A 71 -2.42 -5.26 1.04
CA MET A 71 -2.00 -5.04 2.42
C MET A 71 -2.75 -5.93 3.41
N GLU A 72 -4.07 -6.08 3.30
CA GLU A 72 -4.85 -6.97 4.18
C GLU A 72 -4.47 -8.45 4.01
N GLU A 73 -4.30 -8.91 2.76
CA GLU A 73 -3.88 -10.29 2.47
C GLU A 73 -2.51 -10.57 3.09
N MET A 74 -1.53 -9.68 2.89
CA MET A 74 -0.17 -9.86 3.37
C MET A 74 -0.01 -9.61 4.88
N ASN A 75 -0.88 -8.81 5.50
CA ASN A 75 -0.90 -8.58 6.94
C ASN A 75 -1.47 -9.80 7.70
N THR A 76 -2.35 -10.58 7.06
CA THR A 76 -3.08 -11.71 7.68
C THR A 76 -2.35 -13.05 7.58
N ILE A 77 -1.20 -13.16 6.90
CA ILE A 77 -0.46 -14.43 6.79
C ILE A 77 0.23 -14.78 8.12
N ILE A 78 -0.55 -15.30 9.08
CA ILE A 78 -0.16 -15.80 10.41
C ILE A 78 0.27 -17.24 10.38
#